data_AF-A0A7X7YYC0-F1
#
_entry.id   AF-A0A7X7YYC0-F1
#
_cell.length_a   1.000
_cell.length_b   1.000
_cell.length_c   1.000
_cell.angle_alpha   90.00
_cell.angle_beta   90.00
_cell.angle_gamma   90.00
#
_symmetry.space_group_name_H-M   'P 1'
#
loop_
_entity.id
_entity.type
_entity.pdbx_description
1 polymer ?
#
loop_
_entity_poly.entity_id
_entity_poly.type
_entity_poly.pdbx_seq_one_letter_code
_entity_poly.pdbx_strand_id
1 'polypeptide(L)'
;MNEQALTRRTNRREVLKLSGMTMFGGMAVGALTPRDARAAESNIAYASWIHGHSMQIEYPERLASVWRAGFYIGLEGKPGTENWFHFAIPTPVILNDARLRADSVMLCFNTRSADAFVRDVHVYDGDVLVADHRNVNLSGNNRFVRFAVPDRPFVWLGLGISIGVGFGVEAMDHRMEFVAAGCDFTLREPER
;
A
#
# COMPACT_ATOMS: atom_id res chain seq x y z
N MET A 1 -27.44 -58.18 14.41
CA MET A 1 -28.11 -56.87 14.36
C MET A 1 -27.04 -55.82 14.60
N ASN A 2 -26.71 -55.06 13.54
CA ASN A 2 -26.13 -53.71 13.43
C ASN A 2 -25.14 -53.17 14.50
N GLU A 3 -24.12 -52.36 14.22
CA GLU A 3 -23.65 -51.63 13.04
C GLU A 3 -22.23 -51.16 13.40
N GLN A 4 -21.24 -51.35 12.53
CA GLN A 4 -20.00 -50.56 12.55
C GLN A 4 -20.16 -49.47 11.49
N ALA A 5 -20.26 -48.20 11.92
CA ALA A 5 -20.22 -47.05 11.03
C ALA A 5 -19.01 -46.18 11.38
N LEU A 6 -17.88 -46.48 10.73
CA LEU A 6 -16.71 -45.60 10.69
C LEU A 6 -16.88 -44.63 9.53
N THR A 7 -17.28 -43.39 9.82
CA THR A 7 -17.48 -42.34 8.82
C THR A 7 -16.11 -41.87 8.28
N ARG A 8 -15.68 -42.44 7.16
CA ARG A 8 -14.47 -42.02 6.44
C ARG A 8 -14.71 -40.66 5.78
N ARG A 9 -14.23 -39.56 6.39
CA ARG A 9 -14.17 -38.24 5.75
C ARG A 9 -13.12 -38.25 4.65
N THR A 10 -13.56 -38.17 3.39
CA THR A 10 -12.68 -38.06 2.22
C THR A 10 -11.99 -36.70 2.19
N ASN A 11 -10.65 -36.71 2.18
CA ASN A 11 -9.81 -35.52 2.11
C ASN A 11 -9.87 -34.92 0.68
N ARG A 12 -10.04 -33.60 0.56
CA ARG A 12 -10.10 -32.86 -0.73
C ARG A 12 -8.96 -33.20 -1.70
N ARG A 13 -7.81 -33.67 -1.20
CA ARG A 13 -6.66 -34.08 -2.02
C ARG A 13 -6.88 -35.35 -2.86
N GLU A 14 -7.81 -36.23 -2.49
CA GLU A 14 -8.11 -37.42 -3.32
C GLU A 14 -9.14 -37.13 -4.42
N VAL A 15 -10.02 -36.16 -4.21
CA VAL A 15 -11.01 -35.72 -5.22
C VAL A 15 -10.34 -35.09 -6.45
N LEU A 16 -9.19 -34.42 -6.26
CA LEU A 16 -8.39 -33.88 -7.38
C LEU A 16 -7.64 -34.93 -8.19
N LYS A 17 -7.44 -36.15 -7.65
CA LYS A 17 -6.76 -37.24 -8.38
C LYS A 17 -7.73 -38.07 -9.23
N LEU A 18 -9.01 -38.06 -8.88
CA LEU A 18 -10.03 -38.86 -9.59
C LEU A 18 -10.63 -38.17 -10.83
N SER A 19 -10.34 -36.88 -11.06
CA SER A 19 -10.89 -36.11 -12.19
C SER A 19 -10.04 -36.20 -13.47
N GLY A 20 -8.93 -36.95 -13.45
CA GLY A 20 -7.92 -36.96 -14.52
C GLY A 20 -8.00 -38.10 -15.54
N MET A 21 -8.99 -39.00 -15.51
CA MET A 21 -9.05 -40.12 -16.46
C MET A 21 -10.45 -40.28 -17.10
N THR A 22 -10.68 -39.59 -18.21
CA THR A 22 -11.55 -40.07 -19.29
C THR A 22 -11.17 -39.38 -20.61
N MET A 23 -10.71 -40.17 -21.58
CA MET A 23 -10.46 -39.73 -22.97
C MET A 23 -11.74 -39.88 -23.81
N PHE A 24 -12.04 -38.86 -24.62
CA PHE A 24 -12.41 -38.89 -26.07
C PHE A 24 -13.47 -37.83 -26.43
N GLY A 25 -13.15 -37.00 -27.43
CA GLY A 25 -14.11 -36.13 -28.13
C GLY A 25 -13.53 -34.75 -28.43
N GLY A 26 -13.01 -34.56 -29.65
CA GLY A 26 -12.28 -33.36 -30.04
C GLY A 26 -13.05 -32.05 -29.88
N MET A 27 -12.31 -31.02 -29.45
CA MET A 27 -12.29 -29.66 -29.98
C MET A 27 -11.10 -28.95 -29.30
N ALA A 28 -10.44 -28.08 -30.03
CA ALA A 28 -9.21 -27.41 -29.64
C ALA A 28 -9.31 -26.75 -28.25
N VAL A 29 -8.73 -27.39 -27.24
CA VAL A 29 -8.33 -26.68 -26.03
C VAL A 29 -7.00 -26.04 -26.37
N GLY A 30 -7.07 -24.84 -26.96
CA GLY A 30 -5.93 -23.95 -27.04
C GLY A 30 -5.30 -23.92 -25.67
N ALA A 31 -4.00 -24.23 -25.61
CA ALA A 31 -3.23 -24.19 -24.39
C ALA A 31 -3.55 -22.86 -23.70
N LEU A 32 -4.26 -22.93 -22.57
CA LEU A 32 -4.27 -21.85 -21.60
C LEU A 32 -2.89 -21.87 -20.96
N THR A 33 -1.87 -21.50 -21.75
CA THR A 33 -0.72 -20.81 -21.18
C THR A 33 -1.34 -19.72 -20.31
N PRO A 34 -1.05 -19.67 -18.99
CA PRO A 34 -1.29 -18.45 -18.25
C PRO A 34 -0.74 -17.35 -19.15
N ARG A 35 -1.58 -16.35 -19.47
CA ARG A 35 -1.00 -15.11 -19.96
C ARG A 35 0.00 -14.78 -18.88
N ASP A 36 1.28 -14.95 -19.19
CA ASP A 36 2.33 -14.31 -18.42
C ASP A 36 1.78 -12.92 -18.19
N ALA A 37 1.62 -12.57 -16.93
CA ALA A 37 1.42 -11.20 -16.56
C ALA A 37 2.69 -10.51 -17.06
N ARG A 38 2.70 -10.18 -18.35
CA ARG A 38 3.50 -9.11 -18.89
C ARG A 38 2.91 -7.92 -18.18
N ALA A 39 3.45 -7.66 -16.98
CA ALA A 39 3.39 -6.35 -16.39
C ALA A 39 3.63 -5.40 -17.57
N ALA A 40 2.65 -4.54 -17.86
CA ALA A 40 2.84 -3.47 -18.82
C ALA A 40 4.24 -2.90 -18.55
N GLU A 41 5.07 -2.71 -19.59
CA GLU A 41 6.45 -2.26 -19.46
C GLU A 41 6.51 -1.10 -18.46
N SER A 42 6.79 -1.46 -17.22
CA SER A 42 6.74 -0.56 -16.11
C SER A 42 8.17 -0.09 -16.05
N ASN A 43 8.39 1.16 -16.42
CA ASN A 43 9.69 1.82 -16.32
C ASN A 43 10.15 2.04 -14.87
N ILE A 44 9.61 1.25 -13.93
CA ILE A 44 9.98 1.20 -12.53
C ILE A 44 11.09 0.17 -12.40
N ALA A 45 12.27 0.64 -11.97
CA ALA A 45 13.44 -0.19 -11.72
C ALA A 45 13.33 -0.93 -10.37
N TYR A 46 12.63 -0.32 -9.40
CA TYR A 46 12.39 -0.91 -8.09
C TYR A 46 11.12 -0.32 -7.48
N ALA A 47 10.35 -1.12 -6.73
CA ALA A 47 9.23 -0.62 -5.93
C ALA A 47 9.43 -1.07 -4.48
N SER A 48 9.34 -0.13 -3.54
CA SER A 48 9.47 -0.40 -2.11
C SER A 48 8.20 -0.03 -1.37
N TRP A 49 7.72 -0.93 -0.53
CA TRP A 49 6.48 -0.76 0.24
C TRP A 49 6.70 -1.14 1.70
N ILE A 50 6.02 -0.41 2.58
CA ILE A 50 5.98 -0.69 4.02
C ILE A 50 4.54 -0.75 4.51
N HIS A 51 4.26 -1.67 5.43
CA HIS A 51 2.95 -1.78 6.04
C HIS A 51 2.64 -0.60 6.98
N GLY A 52 1.36 -0.26 7.05
CA GLY A 52 0.82 0.81 7.88
C GLY A 52 1.16 0.69 9.36
N HIS A 53 1.28 -0.54 9.89
CA HIS A 53 1.65 -0.75 11.29
C HIS A 53 3.08 -0.28 11.64
N SER A 54 3.91 0.07 10.66
CA SER A 54 5.24 0.67 10.86
C SER A 54 5.22 2.20 10.91
N MET A 55 4.07 2.83 10.70
CA MET A 55 3.90 4.29 10.73
C MET A 55 4.27 4.89 12.09
N GLN A 56 5.02 5.98 12.06
CA GLN A 56 5.32 6.81 13.23
C GLN A 56 4.31 7.95 13.35
N ILE A 57 3.98 8.32 14.59
CA ILE A 57 3.00 9.37 14.91
C ILE A 57 3.75 10.51 15.58
N GLU A 58 3.61 11.74 15.08
CA GLU A 58 4.31 12.92 15.61
C GLU A 58 3.73 13.40 16.94
N TYR A 59 2.39 13.46 17.05
CA TYR A 59 1.68 13.93 18.25
C TYR A 59 0.72 12.86 18.79
N PRO A 60 1.20 11.82 19.51
CA PRO A 60 0.35 10.75 20.03
C PRO A 60 -0.77 11.24 20.96
N GLU A 61 -0.52 12.32 21.69
CA GLU A 61 -1.47 12.95 22.62
C GLU A 61 -2.69 13.58 21.92
N ARG A 62 -2.65 13.76 20.60
CA ARG A 62 -3.78 14.25 19.77
C ARG A 62 -4.66 13.12 19.25
N LEU A 63 -4.36 11.87 19.58
CA LEU A 63 -5.17 10.72 19.22
C LEU A 63 -5.98 10.24 20.43
N ALA A 64 -7.24 9.85 20.18
CA ALA A 64 -8.09 9.21 21.16
C ALA A 64 -7.78 7.71 21.28
N SER A 65 -7.37 7.06 20.18
CA SER A 65 -6.93 5.67 20.19
C SER A 65 -5.98 5.34 19.05
N VAL A 66 -5.16 4.30 19.25
CA VAL A 66 -4.28 3.72 18.23
C VAL A 66 -4.34 2.21 18.35
N TRP A 67 -4.52 1.53 17.22
CA TRP A 67 -4.49 0.09 17.13
C TRP A 67 -3.62 -0.34 15.96
N ARG A 68 -2.65 -1.23 16.21
CA ARG A 68 -1.75 -1.78 15.19
C ARG A 68 -2.09 -3.24 14.95
N ALA A 69 -2.36 -3.57 13.69
CA ALA A 69 -2.56 -4.94 13.23
C ALA A 69 -1.50 -5.29 12.19
N GLY A 70 -1.23 -6.58 11.95
CA GLY A 70 -0.22 -6.99 10.96
C GLY A 70 -0.48 -6.49 9.53
N PHE A 71 -1.70 -6.02 9.23
CA PHE A 71 -2.12 -5.59 7.90
C PHE A 71 -2.47 -4.09 7.79
N TYR A 72 -2.55 -3.33 8.89
CA TYR A 72 -2.73 -1.87 8.89
C TYR A 72 -2.48 -1.24 10.28
N ILE A 73 -2.46 0.09 10.35
CA ILE A 73 -2.68 0.87 11.58
C ILE A 73 -4.03 1.59 11.53
N GLY A 74 -4.84 1.44 12.58
CA GLY A 74 -6.08 2.15 12.80
C GLY A 74 -5.90 3.19 13.91
N LEU A 75 -6.47 4.37 13.73
CA LEU A 75 -6.35 5.46 14.68
C LEU A 75 -7.62 6.28 14.73
N GLU A 76 -7.88 6.89 15.88
CA GLU A 76 -8.95 7.85 16.10
C GLU A 76 -8.34 9.17 16.53
N GLY A 77 -8.61 10.25 15.79
CA GLY A 77 -8.18 11.59 16.16
C GLY A 77 -9.03 12.22 17.25
N LYS A 78 -8.47 13.17 18.00
CA LYS A 78 -9.28 14.05 18.85
C LYS A 78 -9.90 15.18 18.00
N PRO A 79 -11.15 15.57 18.23
CA PRO A 79 -11.80 16.61 17.44
C PRO A 79 -11.04 17.94 17.44
N GLY A 80 -11.00 18.61 16.29
CA GLY A 80 -10.38 19.92 16.10
C GLY A 80 -8.85 19.92 16.16
N THR A 81 -8.22 18.76 15.97
CA THR A 81 -6.75 18.62 16.02
C THR A 81 -6.18 18.26 14.65
N GLU A 82 -4.88 18.53 14.48
CA GLU A 82 -4.09 18.06 13.35
C GLU A 82 -2.93 17.18 13.83
N ASN A 83 -2.44 16.31 12.94
CA ASN A 83 -1.29 15.45 13.22
C ASN A 83 -0.43 15.23 11.98
N TRP A 84 0.77 14.70 12.20
CA TRP A 84 1.66 14.22 11.16
C TRP A 84 2.00 12.77 11.39
N PHE A 85 1.96 11.99 10.32
CA PHE A 85 2.32 10.59 10.33
C PHE A 85 3.45 10.32 9.34
N HIS A 86 4.41 9.47 9.73
CA HIS A 86 5.62 9.27 8.94
C HIS A 86 5.87 7.82 8.60
N PHE A 87 6.23 7.58 7.34
CA PHE A 87 6.76 6.33 6.86
C PHE A 87 8.21 6.53 6.42
N ALA A 88 9.13 5.81 7.07
CA ALA A 88 10.48 5.63 6.56
C ALA A 88 10.45 4.54 5.48
N ILE A 89 10.65 4.90 4.23
CA ILE A 89 10.59 3.97 3.11
C ILE A 89 11.95 3.28 2.99
N PRO A 90 12.01 1.94 2.99
CA PRO A 90 13.24 1.23 2.65
C PRO A 90 13.69 1.68 1.26
N THR A 91 14.83 2.35 1.18
CA THR A 91 15.22 3.13 0.01
C THR A 91 16.47 2.52 -0.63
N PRO A 92 16.33 1.78 -1.73
CA PRO A 92 17.49 1.41 -2.52
C PRO A 92 17.99 2.65 -3.23
N VAL A 93 19.17 3.12 -2.82
CA VAL A 93 19.79 4.31 -3.41
C VAL A 93 20.50 3.96 -4.73
N ILE A 94 21.07 2.77 -4.82
CA ILE A 94 21.81 2.26 -5.98
C ILE A 94 21.29 0.86 -6.30
N LEU A 95 21.03 0.59 -7.58
CA LEU A 95 20.66 -0.71 -8.12
C LEU A 95 21.50 -0.98 -9.37
N ASN A 96 22.24 -2.09 -9.41
CA ASN A 96 23.13 -2.47 -10.52
C ASN A 96 24.08 -1.32 -10.92
N ASP A 97 24.78 -0.76 -9.94
CA ASP A 97 25.71 0.38 -10.07
C ASP A 97 25.11 1.69 -10.60
N ALA A 98 23.78 1.75 -10.77
CA ALA A 98 23.07 2.96 -11.17
C ALA A 98 22.30 3.57 -10.00
N ARG A 99 22.44 4.90 -9.82
CA ARG A 99 21.69 5.65 -8.82
C ARG A 99 20.24 5.78 -9.24
N LEU A 100 19.34 5.44 -8.34
CA LEU A 100 17.90 5.49 -8.59
C LEU A 100 17.34 6.90 -8.41
N ARG A 101 16.23 7.16 -9.07
CA ARG A 101 15.41 8.37 -8.96
C ARG A 101 14.06 8.04 -8.33
N ALA A 102 13.52 8.93 -7.52
CA ALA A 102 12.16 8.78 -6.99
C ALA A 102 11.15 9.18 -8.08
N ASP A 103 10.25 8.28 -8.47
CA ASP A 103 9.23 8.56 -9.49
C ASP A 103 7.95 9.08 -8.86
N SER A 104 7.38 8.29 -7.96
CA SER A 104 6.14 8.61 -7.29
C SER A 104 6.04 7.86 -5.97
N VAL A 105 5.32 8.46 -5.02
CA VAL A 105 4.96 7.85 -3.76
C VAL A 105 3.50 7.45 -3.78
N MET A 106 3.18 6.37 -3.07
CA MET A 106 1.84 5.81 -3.04
C MET A 106 1.37 5.61 -1.62
N LEU A 107 0.08 5.89 -1.40
CA LEU A 107 -0.61 5.65 -0.14
C LEU A 107 -1.80 4.73 -0.35
N CYS A 108 -2.02 3.82 0.60
CA CYS A 108 -3.21 2.98 0.71
C CYS A 108 -3.85 3.23 2.08
N PHE A 109 -5.01 3.89 2.10
CA PHE A 109 -5.69 4.24 3.34
C PHE A 109 -7.21 4.37 3.18
N ASN A 110 -7.90 4.50 4.30
CA ASN A 110 -9.33 4.75 4.36
C ASN A 110 -9.60 5.67 5.54
N THR A 111 -10.12 6.87 5.29
CA THR A 111 -10.68 7.68 6.37
C THR A 111 -12.12 7.25 6.52
N ARG A 112 -12.45 6.63 7.66
CA ARG A 112 -13.76 6.02 7.94
C ARG A 112 -14.87 7.08 8.14
N SER A 113 -14.54 8.34 7.86
CA SER A 113 -15.35 9.53 8.06
C SER A 113 -14.97 10.60 7.05
N ALA A 114 -15.93 11.44 6.68
CA ALA A 114 -15.67 12.66 5.92
C ALA A 114 -15.01 13.75 6.79
N ASP A 115 -15.13 13.68 8.11
CA ASP A 115 -14.57 14.63 9.08
C ASP A 115 -13.14 14.27 9.52
N ALA A 116 -12.56 13.22 8.93
CA ALA A 116 -11.14 12.92 9.01
C ALA A 116 -10.57 12.88 7.59
N PHE A 117 -9.49 13.62 7.35
CA PHE A 117 -8.93 13.76 6.00
C PHE A 117 -7.42 13.86 6.00
N VAL A 118 -6.80 13.34 4.94
CA VAL A 118 -5.39 13.60 4.62
C VAL A 118 -5.32 14.98 3.97
N ARG A 119 -4.68 15.93 4.66
CA ARG A 119 -4.53 17.33 4.24
C ARG A 119 -3.36 17.49 3.28
N ASP A 120 -2.20 16.94 3.63
CA ASP A 120 -0.97 17.05 2.84
C ASP A 120 -0.19 15.73 2.78
N VAL A 121 0.65 15.61 1.75
CA VAL A 121 1.65 14.55 1.60
C VAL A 121 2.98 15.19 1.20
N HIS A 122 3.97 15.08 2.07
CA HIS A 122 5.34 15.55 1.85
C HIS A 122 6.28 14.37 1.65
N VAL A 123 7.23 14.52 0.73
CA VAL A 123 8.27 13.53 0.46
C VAL A 123 9.62 14.16 0.72
N TYR A 124 10.45 13.48 1.52
CA TYR A 124 11.79 13.90 1.87
C TYR A 124 12.81 12.89 1.36
N ASP A 125 14.01 13.33 1.01
CA ASP A 125 15.22 12.51 0.89
C ASP A 125 16.23 13.02 1.92
N GLY A 126 16.41 12.27 3.01
CA GLY A 126 17.08 12.79 4.21
C GLY A 126 16.32 13.97 4.80
N ASP A 127 16.98 15.11 4.95
CA ASP A 127 16.41 16.37 5.44
C ASP A 127 15.87 17.29 4.32
N VAL A 128 16.04 16.90 3.05
CA VAL A 128 15.62 17.70 1.90
C VAL A 128 14.19 17.34 1.49
N LEU A 129 13.31 18.34 1.42
CA LEU A 129 11.95 18.19 0.88
C LEU A 129 12.03 18.12 -0.65
N VAL A 130 11.57 17.00 -1.23
CA VAL A 130 11.61 16.73 -2.69
C VAL A 130 10.23 16.77 -3.35
N ALA A 131 9.14 16.69 -2.57
CA ALA A 131 7.78 16.94 -3.06
C ALA A 131 6.86 17.42 -1.92
N ASP A 132 5.95 18.34 -2.22
CA ASP A 132 5.03 18.96 -1.25
C ASP A 132 3.59 19.03 -1.77
N HIS A 133 2.89 17.90 -1.77
CA HIS A 133 1.48 17.84 -2.17
C HIS A 133 0.60 18.41 -1.06
N ARG A 134 0.27 19.70 -1.17
CA ARG A 134 -0.56 20.40 -0.19
C ARG A 134 -2.02 20.44 -0.59
N ASN A 135 -2.91 20.55 0.40
CA ASN A 135 -4.36 20.72 0.20
C ASN A 135 -5.00 19.61 -0.64
N VAL A 136 -4.53 18.37 -0.50
CA VAL A 136 -5.09 17.21 -1.22
C VAL A 136 -6.46 16.82 -0.66
N ASN A 137 -6.69 17.08 0.63
CA ASN A 137 -7.97 16.96 1.35
C ASN A 137 -8.75 15.68 1.02
N LEU A 138 -8.05 14.55 1.08
CA LEU A 138 -8.60 13.24 0.72
C LEU A 138 -9.32 12.61 1.91
N SER A 139 -10.55 12.17 1.68
CA SER A 139 -11.35 11.41 2.65
C SER A 139 -12.02 10.18 2.01
N GLY A 140 -12.58 9.30 2.84
CA GLY A 140 -13.18 8.04 2.40
C GLY A 140 -12.16 6.99 1.98
N ASN A 141 -12.58 6.11 1.07
CA ASN A 141 -11.83 4.92 0.68
C ASN A 141 -10.78 5.23 -0.39
N ASN A 142 -9.51 5.27 0.01
CA ASN A 142 -8.36 5.65 -0.81
C ASN A 142 -7.40 4.45 -0.94
N ARG A 143 -7.88 3.35 -1.57
CA ARG A 143 -7.14 2.08 -1.69
C ARG A 143 -5.81 2.18 -2.44
N PHE A 144 -5.66 3.18 -3.29
CA PHE A 144 -4.41 3.43 -4.00
C PHE A 144 -4.40 4.86 -4.51
N VAL A 145 -3.59 5.70 -3.89
CA VAL A 145 -3.38 7.09 -4.32
C VAL A 145 -1.92 7.24 -4.67
N ARG A 146 -1.62 7.83 -5.83
CA ARG A 146 -0.27 8.05 -6.33
C ARG A 146 0.00 9.55 -6.40
N PHE A 147 1.13 9.96 -5.86
CA PHE A 147 1.63 11.33 -5.89
C PHE A 147 2.98 11.35 -6.63
N ALA A 148 3.09 12.16 -7.67
CA ALA A 148 4.32 12.26 -8.45
C ALA A 148 5.40 13.00 -7.66
N VAL A 149 6.65 12.53 -7.70
CA VAL A 149 7.79 13.32 -7.20
C VAL A 149 8.27 14.21 -8.37
N PRO A 150 8.12 15.55 -8.28
CA PRO A 150 8.51 16.46 -9.35
C PRO A 150 9.97 16.28 -9.76
N ASP A 151 10.28 16.42 -11.04
CA ASP A 151 11.63 16.34 -11.61
C ASP A 151 12.40 15.04 -11.33
N ARG A 152 11.74 14.01 -10.80
CA ARG A 152 12.28 12.67 -10.50
C ARG A 152 13.74 12.73 -10.03
N PRO A 153 14.02 13.40 -8.90
CA PRO A 153 15.38 13.65 -8.45
C PRO A 153 16.08 12.34 -8.16
N PHE A 154 17.41 12.36 -8.26
CA PHE A 154 18.20 11.26 -7.72
C PHE A 154 17.97 11.14 -6.23
N VAL A 155 17.89 9.89 -5.78
CA VAL A 155 17.84 9.57 -4.36
C VAL A 155 19.27 9.44 -3.84
N TRP A 156 19.55 10.07 -2.72
CA TRP A 156 20.88 10.16 -2.13
C TRP A 156 20.98 9.42 -0.82
N LEU A 157 19.96 9.52 0.03
CA LEU A 157 19.99 8.99 1.38
C LEU A 157 18.82 8.03 1.60
N GLY A 158 17.66 8.54 1.96
CA GLY A 158 16.54 7.74 2.42
C GLY A 158 15.24 8.50 2.31
N LEU A 159 14.26 7.90 1.67
CA LEU A 159 12.96 8.51 1.47
C LEU A 159 12.09 8.43 2.72
N GLY A 160 11.54 9.57 3.11
CA GLY A 160 10.48 9.70 4.10
C GLY A 160 9.20 10.21 3.46
N ILE A 161 8.06 9.60 3.78
CA ILE A 161 6.74 10.14 3.44
C ILE A 161 6.10 10.64 4.72
N SER A 162 5.78 11.93 4.76
CA SER A 162 5.08 12.58 5.87
C SER A 162 3.67 12.97 5.44
N ILE A 163 2.68 12.59 6.22
CA ILE A 163 1.25 12.72 5.91
C ILE A 163 0.64 13.66 6.94
N GLY A 164 0.23 14.85 6.50
CA GLY A 164 -0.51 15.79 7.32
C GLY A 164 -1.97 15.39 7.34
N VAL A 165 -2.57 15.25 8.53
CA VAL A 165 -3.98 14.88 8.69
C VAL A 165 -4.73 15.89 9.55
N GLY A 166 -6.02 16.03 9.25
CA GLY A 166 -6.95 16.83 10.04
C GLY A 166 -8.10 15.98 10.58
N PHE A 167 -8.52 16.31 11.81
CA PHE A 167 -9.70 15.78 12.46
C PHE A 167 -10.62 16.95 12.77
N GLY A 168 -11.77 17.02 12.10
CA GLY A 168 -12.72 18.11 12.25
C GLY A 168 -13.39 18.14 13.62
N VAL A 169 -14.39 19.01 13.76
CA VAL A 169 -15.07 19.28 15.04
C VAL A 169 -16.48 18.72 15.09
N GLU A 170 -16.93 18.09 14.00
CA GLU A 170 -18.29 17.55 13.94
C GLU A 170 -18.41 16.36 14.89
N ALA A 171 -19.62 16.13 15.39
CA ALA A 171 -19.93 14.97 16.24
C ALA A 171 -20.01 13.68 15.40
N MET A 172 -18.94 13.39 14.67
CA MET A 172 -18.75 12.27 13.78
C MET A 172 -17.52 11.45 14.20
N ASP A 173 -17.32 10.33 13.52
CA ASP A 173 -16.14 9.50 13.68
C ASP A 173 -14.89 10.24 13.15
N HIS A 174 -13.72 10.05 13.77
CA HIS A 174 -12.45 10.60 13.29
C HIS A 174 -11.46 9.51 12.88
N ARG A 175 -11.98 8.31 12.57
CA ARG A 175 -11.17 7.12 12.33
C ARG A 175 -10.45 7.18 10.99
N MET A 176 -9.19 6.76 11.02
CA MET A 176 -8.39 6.52 9.82
C MET A 176 -7.72 5.15 9.91
N GLU A 177 -7.58 4.50 8.76
CA GLU A 177 -6.89 3.23 8.59
C GLU A 177 -5.82 3.40 7.51
N PHE A 178 -4.55 3.28 7.87
CA PHE A 178 -3.43 3.27 6.90
C PHE A 178 -2.94 1.84 6.72
N VAL A 179 -3.01 1.34 5.49
CA VAL A 179 -2.67 -0.04 5.14
C VAL A 179 -1.20 -0.16 4.73
N ALA A 180 -0.73 0.77 3.89
CA ALA A 180 0.64 0.78 3.40
C ALA A 180 1.01 2.13 2.79
N ALA A 181 2.32 2.37 2.70
CA ALA A 181 2.91 3.45 1.90
C ALA A 181 4.09 2.87 1.11
N GLY A 182 4.41 3.48 -0.02
CA GLY A 182 5.50 3.01 -0.87
C GLY A 182 6.03 4.07 -1.82
N CYS A 183 7.14 3.74 -2.48
CA CYS A 183 7.75 4.55 -3.53
C CYS A 183 8.13 3.66 -4.71
N ASP A 184 7.83 4.16 -5.90
CA ASP A 184 8.34 3.65 -7.15
C ASP A 184 9.65 4.38 -7.47
N PHE A 185 10.69 3.63 -7.83
CA PHE A 185 12.00 4.12 -8.20
C PHE A 185 12.27 3.82 -9.67
N THR A 186 12.92 4.76 -10.36
CA THR A 186 13.21 4.63 -11.79
C THR A 186 14.66 4.99 -12.10
N LEU A 187 15.11 4.58 -13.28
CA LEU A 187 16.35 5.05 -13.91
C LEU A 187 16.07 6.12 -14.98
N ARG A 188 14.79 6.40 -15.28
CA ARG A 188 14.42 7.36 -16.31
C ARG A 188 14.74 8.78 -15.90
N GLU A 189 15.32 9.53 -16.83
CA GLU A 189 15.42 10.98 -16.71
C GLU A 189 14.04 11.65 -16.78
N PRO A 190 13.88 12.83 -16.15
CA PRO A 190 12.69 13.66 -16.30
C PRO A 190 12.38 13.95 -17.76
N GLU A 191 11.10 14.01 -18.11
CA GLU A 191 10.68 14.49 -19.43
C GLU A 191 10.96 16.00 -19.47
N ARG A 192 11.70 16.45 -20.49
CA ARG A 192 12.06 17.86 -20.69
C ARG A 192 10.87 18.68 -21.18
#